data_AF-H1PQ06-F1
#
_entry.id   AF-H1PQ06-F1
#
_cell.length_a   1.000
_cell.length_b   1.000
_cell.length_c   1.000
_cell.angle_alpha   90.00
_cell.angle_beta   90.00
_cell.angle_gamma   90.00
#
_symmetry.space_group_name_H-M   'P 1'
#
loop_
_entity.id
_entity.type
_entity.pdbx_description
1 polymer ?
#
loop_
_entity_poly.entity_id
_entity_poly.type
_entity_poly.pdbx_seq_one_letter_code
_entity_poly.pdbx_strand_id
1 'polypeptide(L)' 'MTEGEFIRCYKKRNKIKNYKAVKEKIDLFWNVLLKALDEDKKVALQNWRVFEKRERKAKKYWNQCGRKQVILSLKRQ' A
#
# COMPACT_ATOMS: atom_id res chain seq x y z
N MET A 1 -12.12 -9.34 -3.36
CA MET A 1 -10.83 -9.94 -3.70
C MET A 1 -9.98 -9.95 -2.43
N THR A 2 -9.73 -11.13 -1.88
CA THR A 2 -8.80 -11.33 -0.76
C THR A 2 -7.36 -11.43 -1.26
N GLU A 3 -6.37 -11.33 -0.37
CA GLU A 3 -4.96 -11.50 -0.73
C GLU A 3 -4.70 -12.88 -1.37
N GLY A 4 -5.29 -13.94 -0.81
CA GLY A 4 -5.19 -15.29 -1.36
C GLY A 4 -5.81 -15.43 -2.76
N GLU A 5 -6.95 -14.79 -3.00
CA GLU A 5 -7.58 -14.73 -4.33
C GLU A 5 -6.72 -13.96 -5.32
N PHE A 6 -6.13 -12.84 -4.91
CA PHE A 6 -5.22 -12.06 -5.74
C PHE A 6 -4.01 -12.87 -6.18
N ILE A 7 -3.36 -13.58 -5.24
CA ILE A 7 -2.21 -14.42 -5.56
C ILE A 7 -2.60 -15.56 -6.51
N ARG A 8 -3.77 -16.19 -6.32
CA ARG A 8 -4.30 -17.20 -7.26
C ARG A 8 -4.52 -16.62 -8.65
N CYS A 9 -5.12 -15.44 -8.77
CA CYS A 9 -5.32 -14.76 -10.05
C CYS A 9 -4.00 -14.41 -10.73
N TYR A 10 -3.04 -13.85 -9.98
CA TYR A 10 -1.72 -13.49 -10.49
C TYR A 10 -0.96 -14.73 -10.98
N LYS A 11 -1.00 -15.82 -10.19
CA LYS A 11 -0.41 -17.11 -10.55
C LYS A 11 -0.97 -17.67 -11.86
N LYS A 12 -2.30 -17.68 -12.00
CA LYS A 12 -3.00 -18.19 -13.18
C LYS A 12 -2.69 -17.35 -14.43
N ARG A 13 -2.70 -16.01 -14.31
CA ARG A 13 -2.42 -15.10 -15.43
C ARG A 13 -0.97 -15.19 -15.92
N ASN A 14 -0.01 -15.32 -15.00
CA ASN A 14 1.41 -15.37 -15.33
C ASN A 14 1.96 -16.80 -15.56
N LYS A 15 1.11 -17.83 -15.50
CA LYS A 15 1.48 -19.25 -15.65
C LYS A 15 2.62 -19.71 -14.71
N ILE A 16 2.75 -19.09 -13.54
CA ILE A 16 3.79 -19.42 -12.56
C ILE A 16 3.34 -20.61 -11.73
N LYS A 17 4.16 -21.66 -11.62
CA LYS A 17 3.79 -22.87 -10.85
C LYS A 17 4.02 -22.70 -9.34
N ASN A 18 5.07 -21.97 -8.95
CA ASN A 18 5.49 -21.82 -7.57
C ASN A 18 4.83 -20.62 -6.88
N TYR A 19 4.23 -20.84 -5.70
CA TYR A 19 3.65 -19.78 -4.88
C TYR A 19 4.70 -18.81 -4.33
N LYS A 20 5.86 -19.32 -3.89
CA LYS A 20 6.95 -18.52 -3.33
C LYS A 20 7.47 -17.48 -4.33
N ALA A 21 7.71 -17.91 -5.57
CA ALA A 21 8.15 -17.03 -6.65
C ALA A 21 7.13 -15.94 -7.00
N VAL A 22 5.83 -16.22 -6.86
CA VAL A 22 4.79 -15.19 -7.04
C VAL A 22 4.87 -14.16 -5.93
N LYS A 23 5.00 -14.61 -4.68
CA LYS A 23 5.10 -13.73 -3.52
C LYS A 23 6.33 -12.83 -3.60
N GLU A 24 7.50 -13.39 -3.93
CA GLU A 24 8.74 -12.62 -4.09
C GLU A 24 8.63 -11.51 -5.16
N LYS A 25 7.93 -11.77 -6.28
CA LYS A 25 7.67 -10.73 -7.30
C LYS A 25 6.75 -9.62 -6.81
N ILE A 26 5.72 -9.98 -6.05
CA ILE A 26 4.78 -9.01 -5.47
C ILE A 26 5.51 -8.17 -4.42
N ASP A 27 6.30 -8.81 -3.55
CA ASP A 27 7.09 -8.13 -2.53
C ASP A 27 8.13 -7.21 -3.16
N LEU A 28 8.82 -7.65 -4.23
CA LEU A 28 9.75 -6.82 -4.98
C LEU A 28 9.06 -5.57 -5.55
N PHE A 29 7.87 -5.74 -6.14
CA PHE A 29 7.09 -4.62 -6.65
C PHE A 29 6.76 -3.59 -5.56
N TRP A 30 6.26 -4.04 -4.40
CA TRP A 30 5.93 -3.14 -3.30
C TRP A 30 7.17 -2.46 -2.72
N ASN A 31 8.29 -3.17 -2.58
CA ASN A 31 9.55 -2.60 -2.10
C ASN A 31 10.05 -1.49 -3.02
N VAL A 32 10.03 -1.71 -4.34
CA VAL A 32 10.44 -0.68 -5.32
C VAL A 32 9.50 0.52 -5.28
N LEU A 33 8.18 0.28 -5.22
CA LEU A 33 7.19 1.35 -5.18
C LEU A 33 7.34 2.21 -3.92
N LEU A 34 7.53 1.58 -2.76
CA LEU A 34 7.70 2.28 -1.49
C LEU A 34 9.01 3.08 -1.47
N LYS A 35 10.11 2.50 -1.97
CA LYS A 35 11.39 3.20 -2.07
C LYS A 35 11.30 4.43 -2.98
N ALA A 36 10.67 4.30 -4.15
CA ALA A 36 10.45 5.42 -5.06
C ALA A 36 9.55 6.50 -4.44
N LEU A 37 8.53 6.12 -3.64
CA LEU A 37 7.70 7.08 -2.92
C LEU A 37 8.43 7.78 -1.77
N ASP A 38 9.42 7.15 -1.16
CA ASP A 38 10.25 7.76 -0.12
C ASP A 38 11.23 8.79 -0.71
N GLU A 39 11.77 8.52 -1.90
CA GLU A 39 12.70 9.41 -2.61
C GLU A 39 11.97 10.59 -3.28
N ASP A 40 11.00 10.31 -4.17
CA ASP A 40 10.39 11.32 -5.04
C ASP A 40 9.03 11.86 -4.53
N LYS A 41 8.54 11.37 -3.39
CA LYS A 41 7.22 11.69 -2.77
C LYS A 41 5.99 11.43 -3.67
N LYS A 42 6.18 11.18 -4.97
CA LYS A 42 5.14 10.99 -5.98
C LYS A 42 5.61 10.02 -7.04
N VAL A 43 4.82 8.97 -7.30
CA VAL A 43 5.10 7.96 -8.33
C VAL A 43 3.88 7.83 -9.24
N ALA A 44 4.07 7.98 -10.54
CA ALA A 44 3.02 7.80 -11.55
C ALA A 44 3.19 6.45 -12.26
N LEU A 45 2.16 5.60 -12.17
CA LEU A 45 2.09 4.38 -12.96
C LEU A 45 1.22 4.65 -14.19
N GLN A 46 1.84 4.64 -15.37
CA GLN A 46 1.16 4.90 -16.64
C GLN A 46 -0.05 3.97 -16.81
N ASN A 47 -1.17 4.51 -17.31
CA ASN A 47 -2.46 3.82 -17.47
C ASN A 47 -3.08 3.28 -16.18
N TRP A 48 -2.54 3.67 -15.02
CA TRP A 48 -3.07 3.25 -13.74
C TRP A 48 -3.48 4.47 -12.91
N ARG A 49 -2.65 4.89 -11.95
CA ARG A 49 -2.87 6.11 -11.15
C ARG A 49 -1.55 6.66 -10.65
N VAL A 50 -1.64 7.84 -10.07
CA VAL A 50 -0.55 8.54 -9.40
C VAL A 50 -0.66 8.35 -7.90
N PHE A 51 0.43 7.94 -7.28
CA PHE A 51 0.58 7.75 -5.85
C PHE A 51 1.36 8.93 -5.28
N GLU A 52 0.86 9.53 -4.19
CA GLU A 52 1.50 10.66 -3.52
C GLU A 52 1.60 10.37 -2.02
N LYS A 53 2.80 10.56 -1.46
CA LYS A 53 3.01 10.56 -0.01
C LYS A 53 2.60 11.93 0.52
N ARG A 54 1.46 11.99 1.22
CA ARG A 54 0.97 13.23 1.84
C ARG A 54 1.16 13.21 3.35
N GLU A 55 1.82 14.23 3.85
CA GLU A 55 1.86 14.51 5.28
C GLU A 55 0.48 15.01 5.73
N ARG A 56 -0.13 14.31 6.70
CA ARG A 56 -1.36 14.76 7.33
C ARG A 56 -1.03 15.55 8.59
N LYS A 57 -1.44 16.82 8.61
CA LYS A 57 -1.43 17.62 9.84
C LYS A 57 -2.32 16.95 10.89
N ALA A 58 -1.91 17.03 12.15
CA ALA A 58 -2.72 16.56 13.26
C ALA A 58 -4.08 17.26 13.23
N LYS A 59 -5.16 16.48 13.22
CA LYS A 59 -6.53 16.98 13.26
C LYS A 59 -7.25 16.26 14.40
N LYS A 60 -8.14 16.99 15.07
CA LYS A 60 -9.04 16.39 16.05
C LYS A 60 -10.09 15.60 15.29
N TYR A 61 -10.23 14.32 15.64
CA TYR A 61 -11.30 13.49 15.11
C TYR A 61 -12.11 12.92 16.27
N TRP A 62 -13.41 12.81 16.03
CA TRP A 62 -14.32 12.07 16.89
C TRP A 62 -14.31 10.62 16.43
N ASN A 63 -14.09 9.70 17.36
CA ASN A 63 -14.35 8.30 17.07
C ASN A 63 -15.86 8.07 16.88
N GLN A 64 -16.22 7.03 16.14
CA GLN A 64 -17.61 6.71 15.77
C GLN A 64 -18.52 6.52 16.99
N CYS A 65 -17.95 6.27 18.17
CA CYS A 65 -18.68 6.12 19.43
C CYS A 65 -18.70 7.38 20.32
N GLY A 66 -18.21 8.54 19.86
CA GLY A 66 -18.31 9.84 20.52
C GLY A 66 -17.60 10.00 21.88
N ARG A 67 -16.91 8.97 22.39
CA ARG A 67 -16.45 8.94 23.80
C ARG A 67 -15.03 9.41 24.04
N LYS A 68 -14.18 9.59 23.01
CA LYS A 68 -12.80 10.07 23.22
C LYS A 68 -12.33 10.98 22.07
N GLN A 69 -11.89 12.19 22.41
CA GLN A 69 -11.06 13.01 21.52
C GLN A 69 -9.72 12.30 21.36
N VAL A 70 -9.36 11.95 20.12
CA VAL A 70 -8.03 11.42 19.81
C VAL A 70 -7.30 12.46 18.98
N ILE A 71 -6.15 12.91 19.48
CA ILE A 71 -5.17 13.64 18.68
C ILE A 71 -4.37 12.59 17.94
N LEU A 72 -4.61 12.42 16.64
CA LEU A 72 -3.72 11.66 15.77
C LEU A 72 -2.50 12.53 15.49
N SER A 73 -1.54 12.50 16.41
CA SER A 73 -0.18 12.96 16.17
C SER A 73 0.54 11.94 15.28
N LEU A 74 1.37 12.47 14.39
CA LEU A 74 2.12 11.75 13.36
C LEU A 74 2.79 10.49 13.95
N LYS A 75 2.25 9.29 13.70
CA LYS A 75 2.98 8.05 13.98
C LYS A 75 4.02 7.88 12.88
N ARG A 76 5.25 8.31 13.14
CA ARG A 76 6.43 7.87 12.39
C ARG A 76 6.65 6.40 12.74
N GLN A 77 6.66 5.53 11.73
CA GLN A 77 7.38 4.26 11.77
C GLN A 77 8.72 4.49 11.08
#